data_AF-A0A520IPZ5-F1
#
_entry.id   AF-A0A520IPZ5-F1
#
_cell.length_a   1.000
_cell.length_b   1.000
_cell.length_c   1.000
_cell.angle_alpha   90.00
_cell.angle_beta   90.00
_cell.angle_gamma   90.00
#
_symmetry.space_group_name_H-M   'P 1'
#
loop_
_entity.id
_entity.type
_entity.pdbx_description
1 polymer ?
#
loop_
_entity_poly.entity_id
_entity_poly.type
_entity_poly.pdbx_seq_one_letter_code
_entity_poly.pdbx_strand_id
1 'polypeptide(L)'
;MARAGKLKVYRTAAGFHDAYVAAPSQKAALAAWGSEHDLFARGIAELVTDADLAAEPLASPGVVIKRSRGTTAEQIAALPTRAATTTKRAAEASDDDSDPEEDGGAPRRSRARTSRAVPKPKPETKPQPRPKPNPKPKPVPRPSRRALDTAEEAYDARESEFRRTMRALADREAALARERRTLEASRDAALATARAAVDAEKRRYDAALAAWKG
;
A
#
# COMPACT_ATOMS: atom_id res chain seq x y z
N MET A 1 -18.43 -37.65 -21.67
CA MET A 1 -17.76 -36.70 -22.59
C MET A 1 -18.67 -35.48 -22.75
N ALA A 2 -18.25 -34.31 -22.26
CA ALA A 2 -19.10 -33.11 -22.30
C ALA A 2 -19.23 -32.60 -23.75
N ARG A 3 -20.47 -32.39 -24.21
CA ARG A 3 -20.79 -31.80 -25.53
C ARG A 3 -20.10 -30.44 -25.65
N ALA A 4 -19.27 -30.27 -26.68
CA ALA A 4 -18.61 -29.01 -26.98
C ALA A 4 -19.63 -28.00 -27.56
N GLY A 5 -20.34 -27.32 -26.67
CA GLY A 5 -21.20 -26.18 -27.00
C GLY A 5 -20.36 -24.91 -27.21
N LYS A 6 -20.96 -23.91 -27.89
CA LYS A 6 -20.34 -22.60 -28.14
C LYS A 6 -19.93 -21.96 -26.80
N LEU A 7 -18.64 -21.69 -26.63
CA LEU A 7 -18.07 -21.17 -25.38
C LEU A 7 -18.59 -19.76 -25.11
N LYS A 8 -19.02 -19.53 -23.88
CA LYS A 8 -19.48 -18.23 -23.37
C LYS A 8 -18.59 -17.83 -22.21
N VAL A 9 -18.31 -16.55 -22.08
CA VAL A 9 -17.51 -16.02 -20.97
C VAL A 9 -18.44 -15.55 -19.87
N TYR A 10 -18.22 -16.07 -18.68
CA TYR A 10 -18.97 -15.71 -17.49
C TYR A 10 -18.03 -15.02 -16.51
N ARG A 11 -18.55 -14.02 -15.79
CA ARG A 11 -17.85 -13.35 -14.69
C ARG A 11 -18.58 -13.56 -13.38
N THR A 12 -17.83 -13.64 -12.28
CA THR A 12 -18.40 -13.56 -10.94
C THR A 12 -17.49 -12.80 -9.98
N ALA A 13 -18.09 -12.21 -8.94
CA ALA A 13 -17.39 -11.56 -7.85
C ALA A 13 -16.74 -12.60 -6.92
N ALA A 14 -15.41 -12.66 -6.90
CA ALA A 14 -14.64 -13.48 -5.97
C ALA A 14 -13.83 -12.56 -5.04
N GLY A 15 -14.51 -11.96 -4.04
CA GLY A 15 -13.90 -11.01 -3.12
C GLY A 15 -13.43 -9.74 -3.86
N PHE A 16 -12.10 -9.51 -3.88
CA PHE A 16 -11.47 -8.36 -4.55
C PHE A 16 -11.20 -8.57 -6.05
N HIS A 17 -11.55 -9.73 -6.59
CA HIS A 17 -11.30 -10.08 -7.98
C HIS A 17 -12.60 -10.41 -8.71
N ASP A 18 -12.65 -10.08 -10.00
CA ASP A 18 -13.56 -10.70 -10.95
C ASP A 18 -12.93 -11.99 -11.45
N ALA A 19 -13.62 -13.10 -11.23
CA ALA A 19 -13.27 -14.40 -11.75
C ALA A 19 -13.98 -14.61 -13.10
N TYR A 20 -13.21 -14.60 -14.18
CA TYR A 20 -13.69 -14.87 -15.53
C TYR A 20 -13.43 -16.33 -15.90
N VAL A 21 -14.39 -16.97 -16.57
CA VAL A 21 -14.21 -18.32 -17.13
C VAL A 21 -14.96 -18.45 -18.44
N ALA A 22 -14.30 -19.00 -19.46
CA ALA A 22 -15.00 -19.45 -20.66
C ALA A 22 -15.51 -20.88 -20.44
N ALA A 23 -16.82 -21.05 -20.51
CA ALA A 23 -17.48 -22.33 -20.30
C ALA A 23 -18.62 -22.52 -21.31
N PRO A 24 -18.98 -23.78 -21.65
CA PRO A 24 -20.08 -24.06 -22.58
C PRO A 24 -21.47 -23.80 -21.98
N SER A 25 -21.58 -23.63 -20.65
CA SER A 25 -22.84 -23.35 -19.95
C SER A 25 -22.60 -22.71 -18.59
N GLN A 26 -23.63 -22.10 -18.00
CA GLN A 26 -23.59 -21.54 -16.64
C GLN A 26 -23.21 -22.61 -15.59
N LYS A 27 -23.74 -23.84 -15.72
CA LYS A 27 -23.40 -24.96 -14.83
C LYS A 27 -21.91 -25.32 -14.88
N ALA A 28 -21.30 -25.28 -16.07
CA ALA A 28 -19.87 -25.51 -16.23
C ALA A 28 -19.02 -24.37 -15.65
N ALA A 29 -19.51 -23.12 -15.72
CA ALA A 29 -18.86 -21.99 -15.07
C ALA A 29 -18.90 -22.11 -13.54
N LEU A 30 -20.04 -22.49 -12.96
CA LEU A 30 -20.17 -22.74 -11.52
C LEU A 30 -19.22 -23.84 -11.05
N ALA A 31 -19.11 -24.94 -11.81
CA ALA A 31 -18.18 -26.02 -11.52
C ALA A 31 -16.71 -25.57 -11.58
N ALA A 32 -16.35 -24.71 -12.55
CA ALA A 32 -15.00 -24.16 -12.65
C ALA A 32 -14.67 -23.19 -11.50
N TRP A 33 -15.65 -22.43 -11.01
CA TRP A 33 -15.51 -21.58 -9.83
C TRP A 33 -15.58 -22.35 -8.50
N GLY A 34 -16.00 -23.61 -8.51
CA GLY A 34 -16.20 -24.41 -7.30
C GLY A 34 -17.39 -23.96 -6.47
N SER A 35 -18.42 -23.36 -7.08
CA SER A 35 -19.64 -22.94 -6.37
C SER A 35 -20.72 -24.02 -6.48
N GLU A 36 -21.18 -24.52 -5.33
CA GLU A 36 -22.37 -25.40 -5.26
C GLU A 36 -23.68 -24.63 -5.40
N HIS A 37 -23.66 -23.33 -5.10
CA HIS A 37 -24.82 -22.45 -5.21
C HIS A 37 -24.88 -21.76 -6.58
N ASP A 38 -26.11 -21.56 -7.08
CA ASP A 38 -26.35 -20.83 -8.32
C ASP A 38 -26.12 -19.32 -8.12
N LEU A 39 -24.96 -18.85 -8.56
CA LEU A 39 -24.56 -17.44 -8.52
C LEU A 39 -25.29 -16.58 -9.56
N PHE A 40 -25.81 -17.18 -10.63
CA PHE A 40 -26.55 -16.46 -11.68
C PHE A 40 -27.95 -16.09 -11.19
N ALA A 41 -28.62 -17.02 -10.50
CA ALA A 41 -29.94 -16.77 -9.90
C ALA A 41 -29.91 -15.66 -8.84
N ARG A 42 -28.76 -15.46 -8.18
CA ARG A 42 -28.55 -14.41 -7.17
C ARG A 42 -28.10 -13.07 -7.76
N GLY A 43 -27.89 -12.98 -9.07
CA GLY A 43 -27.35 -11.79 -9.73
C GLY A 43 -25.88 -11.50 -9.39
N ILE A 44 -25.14 -12.49 -8.87
CA ILE A 44 -23.71 -12.35 -8.50
C ILE A 44 -22.80 -12.72 -9.67
N ALA A 45 -23.27 -13.57 -10.57
CA ALA A 45 -22.58 -13.96 -11.80
C ALA A 45 -23.34 -13.45 -13.03
N GLU A 46 -22.58 -12.98 -14.02
CA GLU A 46 -23.11 -12.36 -15.23
C GLU A 46 -22.44 -12.92 -16.48
N LEU A 47 -23.17 -12.85 -17.61
CA LEU A 47 -22.62 -13.14 -18.93
C LEU A 47 -21.84 -11.92 -19.42
N VAL A 48 -20.58 -12.13 -19.79
CA VAL A 48 -19.72 -11.06 -20.32
C VAL A 48 -19.91 -11.01 -21.83
N THR A 49 -20.37 -9.86 -22.35
CA THR A 49 -20.54 -9.59 -23.78
C THR A 49 -19.43 -8.73 -24.39
N ASP A 50 -18.56 -8.17 -23.56
CA ASP A 50 -17.41 -7.37 -23.98
C ASP A 50 -16.32 -8.26 -24.58
N ALA A 51 -15.90 -7.96 -25.81
CA ALA A 51 -14.96 -8.75 -26.58
C ALA A 51 -13.54 -8.73 -25.98
N ASP A 52 -13.13 -7.62 -25.37
CA ASP A 52 -11.77 -7.47 -24.84
C ASP A 52 -11.59 -8.23 -23.51
N LEU A 53 -12.65 -8.29 -22.71
CA LEU A 53 -12.69 -9.07 -21.47
C LEU A 53 -12.91 -10.57 -21.73
N ALA A 54 -13.49 -10.92 -22.89
CA ALA A 54 -13.75 -12.29 -23.30
C ALA A 54 -12.56 -12.97 -24.00
N ALA A 55 -11.61 -12.21 -24.55
CA ALA A 55 -10.49 -12.76 -25.30
C ALA A 55 -9.58 -13.68 -24.46
N GLU A 56 -9.24 -13.28 -23.23
CA GLU A 56 -8.34 -14.04 -22.36
C GLU A 56 -8.99 -15.35 -21.86
N PRO A 57 -10.26 -15.35 -21.38
CA PRO A 57 -10.93 -16.57 -20.98
C PRO A 57 -11.21 -17.52 -22.16
N LEU A 58 -11.51 -17.00 -23.35
CA LEU A 58 -11.71 -17.85 -24.54
C LEU A 58 -10.44 -18.55 -25.00
N ALA A 59 -9.26 -17.97 -24.76
CA ALA A 59 -7.98 -18.61 -25.06
C ALA A 59 -7.66 -19.77 -24.10
N SER A 60 -8.23 -19.77 -22.88
CA SER A 60 -8.04 -20.81 -21.87
C SER A 60 -9.39 -21.32 -21.31
N PRO A 61 -10.14 -22.12 -22.10
CA PRO A 61 -11.45 -22.60 -21.69
C PRO A 61 -11.38 -23.46 -20.43
N GLY A 62 -12.29 -23.20 -19.49
CA GLY A 62 -12.35 -23.89 -18.20
C GLY A 62 -11.34 -23.42 -17.15
N VAL A 63 -10.40 -22.53 -17.50
CA VAL A 63 -9.48 -21.91 -16.54
C VAL A 63 -10.10 -20.62 -16.00
N VAL A 64 -10.09 -20.47 -14.67
CA VAL A 64 -10.59 -19.27 -14.01
C VAL A 64 -9.49 -18.21 -13.99
N ILE A 65 -9.70 -17.12 -14.71
CA ILE A 65 -8.81 -15.97 -14.74
C ILE A 65 -9.32 -14.95 -13.72
N LYS A 66 -8.49 -14.64 -12.71
CA LYS A 66 -8.82 -13.65 -11.68
C LYS A 66 -8.25 -12.29 -12.08
N ARG A 67 -9.11 -11.31 -12.37
CA ARG A 67 -8.72 -9.91 -12.56
C ARG A 67 -9.08 -9.09 -11.32
N SER A 68 -8.20 -8.22 -10.84
CA SER A 68 -8.50 -7.37 -9.67
C SER A 68 -9.59 -6.34 -10.01
N ARG A 69 -10.54 -6.14 -9.09
CA ARG A 69 -11.57 -5.09 -9.15
C ARG A 69 -10.96 -3.76 -8.74
N GLY A 70 -10.26 -3.15 -9.69
CA GLY A 70 -9.48 -1.93 -9.45
C GLY A 70 -8.00 -2.23 -9.25
N THR A 71 -7.23 -1.15 -9.26
CA THR A 71 -5.79 -1.19 -9.07
C THR A 71 -5.45 -1.42 -7.59
N THR A 72 -4.27 -1.96 -7.30
CA THR A 72 -3.77 -2.11 -5.92
C THR A 72 -3.82 -0.79 -5.15
N ALA A 73 -3.61 0.34 -5.83
CA ALA A 73 -3.68 1.68 -5.24
C ALA A 73 -5.10 2.04 -4.77
N GLU A 74 -6.13 1.74 -5.57
CA GLU A 74 -7.53 1.99 -5.18
C GLU A 74 -7.97 1.10 -4.01
N GLN A 75 -7.46 -0.13 -3.93
CA GLN A 75 -7.71 -1.04 -2.80
C GLN A 75 -7.07 -0.53 -1.49
N ILE A 76 -5.87 0.06 -1.56
CA ILE A 76 -5.22 0.70 -0.41
C ILE A 76 -5.99 1.95 0.02
N ALA A 77 -6.48 2.75 -0.93
CA ALA A 77 -7.27 3.95 -0.64
C ALA A 77 -8.63 3.64 0.03
N ALA A 78 -9.19 2.45 -0.23
CA ALA A 78 -10.45 2.00 0.38
C ALA A 78 -10.29 1.46 1.82
N LEU A 79 -9.06 1.34 2.34
CA LEU A 79 -8.85 0.93 3.73
C LEU A 79 -9.28 2.06 4.69
N PRO A 80 -10.08 1.76 5.74
CA PRO A 80 -10.42 2.75 6.74
C PRO A 80 -9.12 3.24 7.41
N THR A 81 -8.93 4.56 7.46
CA THR A 81 -7.78 5.16 8.15
C THR A 81 -7.80 4.68 9.60
N ARG A 82 -6.79 3.89 9.99
CA ARG A 82 -6.63 3.45 11.36
C ARG A 82 -6.33 4.69 12.21
N ALA A 83 -7.36 5.22 12.86
CA ALA A 83 -7.22 6.30 13.83
C ALA A 83 -6.23 5.84 14.90
N ALA A 84 -5.12 6.57 15.03
CA ALA A 84 -4.11 6.33 16.03
C ALA A 84 -4.70 6.61 17.42
N THR A 85 -4.92 5.56 18.22
CA THR A 85 -5.17 5.73 19.65
C THR A 85 -3.87 6.18 20.31
N THR A 86 -3.76 7.48 20.55
CA THR A 86 -2.69 8.12 21.30
C THR A 86 -2.76 7.71 22.78
N THR A 87 -1.84 6.86 23.22
CA THR A 87 -1.48 6.75 24.64
C THR A 87 -0.54 7.89 25.02
N LYS A 88 -1.10 8.92 25.65
CA LYS A 88 -0.36 9.91 26.45
C LYS A 88 0.29 9.19 27.64
N ARG A 89 1.60 8.94 27.57
CA ARG A 89 2.47 8.86 28.76
C ARG A 89 3.94 9.02 28.31
N ALA A 90 4.50 10.19 28.63
CA ALA A 90 5.92 10.58 28.66
C ALA A 90 6.13 11.92 27.95
N ALA A 91 5.54 12.98 28.51
CA ALA A 91 6.17 14.29 28.47
C ALA A 91 6.86 14.43 29.84
N GLU A 92 8.19 14.34 29.85
CA GLU A 92 9.12 15.02 30.77
C GLU A 92 10.51 14.38 30.60
N ALA A 93 11.30 14.96 29.69
CA ALA A 93 12.77 14.97 29.58
C ALA A 93 13.09 15.46 28.16
N SER A 94 13.17 16.78 27.96
CA SER A 94 14.43 17.56 27.96
C SER A 94 15.10 17.59 26.58
N ASP A 95 14.67 18.58 25.78
CA ASP A 95 15.56 19.55 25.12
C ASP A 95 16.53 20.13 26.19
N ASP A 96 17.80 20.49 25.99
CA ASP A 96 18.66 20.68 24.83
C ASP A 96 20.10 20.90 25.35
N ASP A 97 21.07 20.64 24.48
CA ASP A 97 22.37 21.30 24.36
C ASP A 97 23.67 20.82 25.08
N SER A 98 24.62 20.48 24.20
CA SER A 98 26.08 20.69 24.19
C SER A 98 27.08 19.94 25.12
N ASP A 99 27.95 19.18 24.43
CA ASP A 99 29.34 18.82 24.76
C ASP A 99 30.20 20.09 25.03
N PRO A 100 31.26 20.05 25.87
CA PRO A 100 32.55 19.52 25.39
C PRO A 100 33.48 18.84 26.43
N GLU A 101 34.25 17.87 25.93
CA GLU A 101 35.69 17.55 26.15
C GLU A 101 36.34 17.49 27.56
N GLU A 102 37.17 16.44 27.66
CA GLU A 102 38.39 16.21 28.46
C GLU A 102 38.44 16.02 30.00
N ASP A 103 39.21 14.96 30.30
CA ASP A 103 40.19 14.77 31.38
C ASP A 103 39.77 14.23 32.76
N GLY A 104 40.60 13.30 33.25
CA GLY A 104 40.83 13.13 34.68
C GLY A 104 40.13 11.98 35.40
N GLY A 105 40.84 10.85 35.50
CA GLY A 105 41.02 10.22 36.83
C GLY A 105 40.00 9.18 37.30
N ALA A 106 40.40 7.90 37.19
CA ALA A 106 40.09 6.90 38.22
C ALA A 106 40.69 7.34 39.60
N PRO A 107 40.40 6.73 40.78
CA PRO A 107 39.91 5.35 40.93
C PRO A 107 39.08 4.98 42.21
N ARG A 108 38.61 3.71 42.22
CA ARG A 108 38.53 2.75 43.37
C ARG A 108 37.65 3.03 44.60
N ARG A 109 36.77 2.04 44.92
CA ARG A 109 36.68 1.24 46.19
C ARG A 109 35.31 0.54 46.22
N SER A 110 35.18 -0.79 46.11
CA SER A 110 35.40 -1.86 47.10
C SER A 110 34.67 -1.72 48.44
N ARG A 111 33.60 -2.50 48.62
CA ARG A 111 33.04 -3.03 49.89
C ARG A 111 32.32 -4.35 49.50
N ALA A 112 32.78 -5.56 49.84
CA ALA A 112 32.84 -6.24 51.15
C ALA A 112 31.52 -6.13 51.91
N ARG A 113 30.87 -7.16 52.45
CA ARG A 113 31.20 -8.57 52.76
C ARG A 113 29.94 -9.23 53.40
N THR A 114 30.05 -10.54 53.71
CA THR A 114 29.31 -11.34 54.75
C THR A 114 28.35 -12.36 54.15
N SER A 115 28.31 -13.67 54.49
CA SER A 115 28.84 -14.53 55.58
C SER A 115 28.86 -15.99 55.07
N ARG A 116 29.95 -16.77 55.21
CA ARG A 116 30.35 -17.68 56.33
C ARG A 116 29.40 -18.88 56.59
N ALA A 117 29.87 -20.07 56.23
CA ALA A 117 29.63 -21.35 56.94
C ALA A 117 30.85 -22.29 56.75
N VAL A 118 31.19 -23.04 57.79
CA VAL A 118 32.48 -23.71 58.11
C VAL A 118 32.46 -25.21 57.71
N PRO A 119 33.63 -25.89 57.52
CA PRO A 119 33.80 -27.06 56.64
C PRO A 119 34.01 -28.41 57.36
N LYS A 120 34.12 -29.50 56.60
CA LYS A 120 34.72 -30.80 57.02
C LYS A 120 35.50 -31.47 55.86
N PRO A 121 36.51 -32.33 56.16
CA PRO A 121 37.80 -32.35 55.47
C PRO A 121 37.94 -33.40 54.35
N LYS A 122 38.85 -33.14 53.42
CA LYS A 122 39.35 -34.09 52.39
C LYS A 122 40.67 -34.74 52.85
N PRO A 123 40.94 -36.02 52.50
CA PRO A 123 42.26 -36.61 52.68
C PRO A 123 43.24 -36.16 51.59
N GLU A 124 44.51 -36.16 51.96
CA GLU A 124 45.65 -35.58 51.24
C GLU A 124 45.98 -36.33 49.94
N THR A 125 46.25 -35.59 48.87
CA THR A 125 46.92 -36.09 47.66
C THR A 125 48.00 -35.10 47.24
N LYS A 126 49.17 -35.65 46.88
CA LYS A 126 50.46 -35.00 46.61
C LYS A 126 50.39 -33.85 45.58
N PRO A 127 51.31 -32.86 45.63
CA PRO A 127 51.21 -31.62 44.88
C PRO A 127 51.54 -31.79 43.38
N GLN A 128 50.62 -31.38 42.51
CA GLN A 128 50.90 -31.18 41.08
C GLN A 128 51.39 -29.74 40.82
N PRO A 129 52.33 -29.54 39.89
CA PRO A 129 52.81 -28.21 39.52
C PRO A 129 51.69 -27.37 38.89
N ARG A 130 51.55 -26.12 39.33
CA ARG A 130 50.48 -25.20 38.91
C ARG A 130 50.58 -24.89 37.41
N PRO A 131 49.49 -25.00 36.62
CA PRO A 131 49.47 -24.53 35.25
C PRO A 131 49.58 -23.00 35.20
N LYS A 132 50.32 -22.49 34.21
CA LYS A 132 50.56 -21.05 34.00
C LYS A 132 49.25 -20.31 33.73
N PRO A 133 49.11 -19.03 34.15
CA PRO A 133 47.88 -18.26 33.95
C PRO A 133 47.61 -18.05 32.46
N ASN A 134 46.36 -18.30 32.03
CA ASN A 134 45.92 -18.02 30.66
C ASN A 134 45.98 -16.51 30.37
N PRO A 135 46.46 -16.08 29.19
CA PRO A 135 46.50 -14.67 28.82
C PRO A 135 45.09 -14.08 28.71
N LYS A 136 44.91 -12.84 29.19
CA LYS A 136 43.62 -12.13 29.14
C LYS A 136 43.22 -11.87 27.68
N PRO A 137 41.94 -12.04 27.30
CA PRO A 137 41.48 -11.75 25.94
C PRO A 137 41.68 -10.27 25.60
N LYS A 138 42.16 -10.00 24.38
CA LYS A 138 42.35 -8.64 23.87
C LYS A 138 40.98 -7.93 23.77
N PRO A 139 40.92 -6.60 24.01
CA PRO A 139 39.67 -5.85 23.90
C PRO A 139 39.15 -5.91 22.46
N VAL A 140 37.84 -6.07 22.32
CA VAL A 140 37.17 -6.11 21.02
C VAL A 140 37.32 -4.74 20.35
N PRO A 141 37.80 -4.65 19.09
CA PRO A 141 37.93 -3.38 18.39
C PRO A 141 36.55 -2.74 18.18
N ARG A 142 36.51 -1.41 18.17
CA ARG A 142 35.28 -0.65 17.91
C ARG A 142 34.68 -1.06 16.54
N PRO A 143 33.35 -1.28 16.44
CA PRO A 143 32.71 -1.57 15.17
C PRO A 143 32.93 -0.45 14.14
N SER A 144 33.13 -0.81 12.87
CA SER A 144 33.31 0.17 11.80
C SER A 144 31.98 0.79 11.36
N ARG A 145 31.96 2.10 11.08
CA ARG A 145 30.76 2.84 10.64
C ARG A 145 30.38 2.65 9.16
N ARG A 146 31.29 2.17 8.32
CA ARG A 146 31.13 2.09 6.86
C ARG A 146 29.82 1.45 6.37
N ALA A 147 29.36 0.39 7.02
CA ALA A 147 28.11 -0.27 6.65
C ALA A 147 26.88 0.60 6.94
N LEU A 148 26.93 1.43 8.00
CA LEU A 148 25.90 2.40 8.30
C LEU A 148 25.89 3.52 7.26
N ASP A 149 27.05 4.10 6.96
CA ASP A 149 27.15 5.18 5.97
C ASP A 149 26.61 4.74 4.59
N THR A 150 26.93 3.51 4.16
CA THR A 150 26.36 2.94 2.92
C THR A 150 24.83 2.76 2.98
N ALA A 151 24.28 2.40 4.14
CA ALA A 151 22.84 2.25 4.31
C ALA A 151 22.12 3.62 4.33
N GLU A 152 22.73 4.62 4.97
CA GLU A 152 22.25 6.00 5.01
C GLU A 152 22.25 6.61 3.59
N GLU A 153 23.33 6.47 2.84
CA GLU A 153 23.40 6.92 1.44
C GLU A 153 22.33 6.25 0.55
N ALA A 154 22.11 4.94 0.73
CA ALA A 154 21.09 4.22 -0.02
C ALA A 154 19.66 4.70 0.33
N TYR A 155 19.41 5.06 1.59
CA TYR A 155 18.15 5.64 2.02
C TYR A 155 17.92 7.02 1.40
N ASP A 156 18.92 7.90 1.49
CA ASP A 156 18.84 9.27 0.95
C ASP A 156 18.65 9.28 -0.57
N ALA A 157 19.28 8.34 -1.27
CA ALA A 157 19.08 8.15 -2.71
C ALA A 157 17.62 7.78 -3.02
N ARG A 158 17.04 6.83 -2.29
CA ARG A 158 15.64 6.41 -2.47
C ARG A 158 14.66 7.52 -2.13
N GLU A 159 14.93 8.27 -1.07
CA GLU A 159 14.08 9.39 -0.70
C GLU A 159 14.12 10.49 -1.77
N SER A 160 15.31 10.79 -2.29
CA SER A 160 15.49 11.76 -3.38
C SER A 160 14.75 11.36 -4.65
N GLU A 161 14.81 10.09 -5.04
CA GLU A 161 14.05 9.54 -6.17
C GLU A 161 12.53 9.67 -5.96
N PHE A 162 12.06 9.36 -4.76
CA PHE A 162 10.65 9.50 -4.41
C PHE A 162 10.20 10.95 -4.48
N ARG A 163 10.95 11.88 -3.88
CA ARG A 163 10.66 13.32 -3.94
C ARG A 163 10.62 13.83 -5.39
N ARG A 164 11.54 13.39 -6.25
CA ARG A 164 11.53 13.73 -7.69
C ARG A 164 10.29 13.21 -8.39
N THR A 165 9.91 11.97 -8.11
CA THR A 165 8.71 11.34 -8.68
C THR A 165 7.44 12.06 -8.25
N MET A 166 7.32 12.38 -6.96
CA MET A 166 6.20 13.14 -6.40
C MET A 166 6.08 14.53 -7.03
N ARG A 167 7.21 15.23 -7.20
CA ARG A 167 7.23 16.54 -7.87
C ARG A 167 6.75 16.43 -9.33
N ALA A 168 7.24 15.43 -10.06
CA ALA A 168 6.81 15.21 -11.44
C ALA A 168 5.31 14.88 -11.55
N LEU A 169 4.74 14.17 -10.58
CA LEU A 169 3.29 13.95 -10.50
C LEU A 169 2.54 15.24 -10.22
N ALA A 170 2.98 16.04 -9.24
CA ALA A 170 2.36 17.32 -8.93
C ALA A 170 2.38 18.28 -10.14
N ASP A 171 3.47 18.30 -10.92
CA ASP A 171 3.56 19.10 -12.14
C ASP A 171 2.55 18.66 -13.21
N ARG A 172 2.35 17.33 -13.36
CA ARG A 172 1.33 16.77 -14.27
C ARG A 172 -0.09 17.07 -13.80
N GLU A 173 -0.37 16.92 -12.51
CA GLU A 173 -1.67 17.28 -11.93
C GLU A 173 -1.97 18.77 -12.13
N ALA A 174 -0.98 19.64 -11.93
CA ALA A 174 -1.12 21.07 -12.18
C ALA A 174 -1.38 21.38 -13.66
N ALA A 175 -0.77 20.64 -14.60
CA ALA A 175 -1.04 20.77 -16.02
C ALA A 175 -2.48 20.35 -16.36
N LEU A 176 -2.91 19.18 -15.91
CA LEU A 176 -4.29 18.70 -16.09
C LEU A 176 -5.31 19.66 -15.46
N ALA A 177 -5.01 20.25 -14.30
CA ALA A 177 -5.87 21.24 -13.67
C ALA A 177 -5.97 22.55 -14.48
N ARG A 178 -4.93 22.93 -15.24
CA ARG A 178 -4.99 24.09 -16.16
C ARG A 178 -5.80 23.75 -17.42
N GLU A 179 -5.59 22.57 -17.99
CA GLU A 179 -6.35 22.09 -19.14
C GLU A 179 -7.84 22.01 -18.83
N ARG A 180 -8.19 21.39 -17.69
CA ARG A 180 -9.57 21.30 -17.21
C ARG A 180 -10.22 22.68 -17.08
N ARG A 181 -9.54 23.64 -16.45
CA ARG A 181 -10.06 25.01 -16.29
C ARG A 181 -10.31 25.68 -17.64
N THR A 182 -9.41 25.48 -18.61
CA THR A 182 -9.56 26.02 -19.96
C THR A 182 -10.76 25.41 -20.68
N LEU A 183 -10.91 24.09 -20.60
CA LEU A 183 -12.03 23.36 -21.19
C LEU A 183 -13.37 23.79 -20.57
N GLU A 184 -13.44 23.90 -19.24
CA GLU A 184 -14.64 24.33 -18.53
C GLU A 184 -15.02 25.77 -18.88
N ALA A 185 -14.05 26.69 -18.94
CA ALA A 185 -14.30 28.06 -19.37
C ALA A 185 -14.82 28.14 -20.81
N SER A 186 -14.25 27.34 -21.73
CA SER A 186 -14.73 27.25 -23.11
C SER A 186 -16.14 26.69 -23.20
N ARG A 187 -16.44 25.64 -22.42
CA ARG A 187 -17.79 25.06 -22.33
C ARG A 187 -18.79 26.10 -21.83
N ASP A 188 -18.46 26.81 -20.77
CA ASP A 188 -19.37 27.77 -20.15
C ASP A 188 -19.66 28.94 -21.09
N ALA A 189 -18.64 29.44 -21.81
CA ALA A 189 -18.83 30.44 -22.85
C ALA A 189 -19.73 29.94 -24.01
N ALA A 190 -19.52 28.70 -24.46
CA ALA A 190 -20.35 28.09 -25.50
C ALA A 190 -21.80 27.90 -25.05
N LEU A 191 -22.01 27.41 -23.82
CA LEU A 191 -23.35 27.24 -23.24
C LEU A 191 -24.06 28.57 -23.01
N ALA A 192 -23.34 29.61 -22.56
CA ALA A 192 -23.90 30.96 -22.42
C ALA A 192 -24.37 31.50 -23.77
N THR A 193 -23.57 31.31 -24.83
CA THR A 193 -23.92 31.72 -26.19
C THR A 193 -25.15 30.97 -26.69
N ALA A 194 -25.19 29.64 -26.55
CA ALA A 194 -26.32 28.82 -26.95
C ALA A 194 -27.59 29.20 -26.17
N ARG A 195 -27.47 29.48 -24.86
CA ARG A 195 -28.59 29.90 -24.03
C ARG A 195 -29.14 31.25 -24.48
N ALA A 196 -28.28 32.22 -24.76
CA ALA A 196 -28.69 33.52 -25.26
C ALA A 196 -29.45 33.41 -26.59
N ALA A 197 -29.01 32.52 -27.49
CA ALA A 197 -29.71 32.24 -28.74
C ALA A 197 -31.11 31.63 -28.52
N VAL A 198 -31.23 30.65 -27.62
CA VAL A 198 -32.53 30.08 -27.23
C VAL A 198 -33.45 31.15 -26.66
N ASP A 199 -32.95 31.99 -25.75
CA ASP A 199 -33.76 33.03 -25.13
C ASP A 199 -34.17 34.11 -26.13
N ALA A 200 -33.32 34.43 -27.12
CA ALA A 200 -33.68 35.32 -28.22
C ALA A 200 -34.80 34.74 -29.10
N GLU A 201 -34.73 33.44 -29.41
CA GLU A 201 -35.74 32.79 -30.23
C GLU A 201 -37.08 32.67 -29.50
N LYS A 202 -37.07 32.37 -28.20
CA LYS A 202 -38.26 32.42 -27.35
C LYS A 202 -38.92 33.80 -27.40
N ARG A 203 -38.15 34.88 -27.26
CA ARG A 203 -38.70 36.25 -27.35
C ARG A 203 -39.35 36.53 -28.70
N ARG A 204 -38.74 36.07 -29.80
CA ARG A 204 -39.33 36.21 -31.14
C ARG A 204 -40.64 35.45 -31.28
N TYR A 205 -40.66 34.21 -30.79
CA TYR A 205 -41.85 33.38 -30.78
C TYR A 205 -42.98 34.00 -29.95
N ASP A 206 -42.66 34.47 -28.74
CA ASP A 206 -43.63 35.10 -27.84
C ASP A 206 -44.20 36.39 -28.45
N ALA A 207 -43.35 37.20 -29.10
CA ALA A 207 -43.78 38.40 -29.83
C ALA A 207 -44.70 38.05 -31.02
N ALA A 208 -44.37 37.01 -31.79
CA ALA A 208 -45.21 36.54 -32.88
C ALA A 208 -46.57 36.00 -32.39
N LEU A 209 -46.58 35.26 -31.28
CA LEU A 209 -47.81 34.81 -30.64
C LEU A 209 -48.67 35.97 -30.14
N ALA A 210 -48.06 37.01 -29.57
CA ALA A 210 -48.78 38.20 -29.13
C ALA A 210 -49.43 38.93 -30.30
N ALA A 211 -48.70 39.09 -31.42
CA ALA A 211 -49.21 39.70 -32.64
C ALA A 211 -50.30 38.86 -33.33
N TRP A 212 -50.32 37.54 -33.14
CA TRP A 212 -51.38 36.67 -33.67
C TRP A 212 -52.66 36.70 -32.83
N LYS A 213 -52.55 36.97 -31.52
CA LYS A 213 -53.70 36.96 -30.58
C LYS A 213 -54.41 38.32 -30.46
N GLY A 214 -53.75 39.42 -30.80
CA GLY A 214 -54.30 40.78 -30.81
C GLY A 214 -54.76 41.20 -32.19
#